data_AF-A0A951TV46-F1
#
_entry.id   AF-A0A951TV46-F1
#
_cell.length_a   1.000
_cell.length_b   1.000
_cell.length_c   1.000
_cell.angle_alpha   90.00
_cell.angle_beta   90.00
_cell.angle_gamma   90.00
#
_symmetry.space_group_name_H-M   'P 1'
#
loop_
_entity.id
_entity.type
_entity.pdbx_description
1 polymer ?
#
loop_
_entity_poly.entity_id
_entity_poly.type
_entity_poly.pdbx_seq_one_letter_code
_entity_poly.pdbx_strand_id
1 'polypeptide(L)'
;MTRMTPDPTFYPSAKMAMEAAPEKLAYLAMMNPALKGEKDAIGVVDVDPDSPTYGTMVGKTEMPFEGDELHHFGWNACSSCLCPYSPHPHMERRYLVVPGLRSSRVMIVDTKPDPKSPRVVKTIDAEEIGAKAGYSRPHTTHCGPDGIYMNALGSPEGKGPGGIFMLDPETFEVKGAWESDRGPQYLAYDFWWHLGHDTMITSEWGTPEMVENGVVPELLLGGKYGNALHVWDLNKRKHLRRLELGPQYQMALELRPSHDPTETYGFVGCVISTEDLSSSIWLWYREGSNGTSEWSLKKVIDIPAVPADEADLPPA
;
A
#
# COMPACT_ATOMS: atom_id res chain seq x y z
N MET A 1 -22.90 15.39 10.66
CA MET A 1 -23.15 16.66 9.95
C MET A 1 -22.02 16.86 8.97
N THR A 2 -22.32 17.20 7.72
CA THR A 2 -21.33 17.54 6.69
C THR A 2 -20.46 18.70 7.17
N ARG A 3 -19.13 18.60 7.05
CA ARG A 3 -18.23 19.69 7.49
C ARG A 3 -18.34 20.87 6.54
N MET A 4 -18.40 22.09 7.09
CA MET A 4 -18.41 23.34 6.30
C MET A 4 -17.00 23.86 5.98
N THR A 5 -15.97 23.26 6.59
CA THR A 5 -14.55 23.55 6.33
C THR A 5 -13.79 22.23 6.15
N PRO A 6 -12.67 22.23 5.42
CA PRO A 6 -11.81 21.06 5.31
C PRO A 6 -11.42 20.48 6.67
N ASP A 7 -11.16 19.18 6.71
CA ASP A 7 -10.53 18.53 7.86
C ASP A 7 -9.19 19.22 8.19
N PRO A 8 -8.92 19.57 9.46
CA PRO A 8 -7.68 20.25 9.85
C PRO A 8 -6.42 19.41 9.61
N THR A 9 -6.55 18.11 9.34
CA THR A 9 -5.46 17.19 8.99
C THR A 9 -5.29 16.99 7.47
N PHE A 10 -6.03 17.75 6.66
CA PHE A 10 -5.80 17.84 5.23
C PHE A 10 -4.87 19.03 4.94
N TYR A 11 -3.74 18.72 4.33
CA TYR A 11 -2.67 19.68 4.06
C TYR A 11 -2.53 19.88 2.54
N PRO A 12 -2.66 21.11 2.02
CA PRO A 12 -2.53 21.38 0.58
C PRO A 12 -1.16 21.04 -0.03
N SER A 13 -0.11 21.00 0.78
CA SER A 13 1.27 20.75 0.32
C SER A 13 2.09 20.00 1.37
N ALA A 14 3.19 19.38 0.94
CA ALA A 14 4.15 18.73 1.83
C ALA A 14 4.69 19.70 2.89
N LYS A 15 5.00 20.95 2.50
CA LYS A 15 5.46 21.99 3.43
C LYS A 15 4.44 22.23 4.56
N MET A 16 3.16 22.41 4.22
CA MET A 16 2.12 22.62 5.24
C MET A 16 1.90 21.39 6.11
N ALA A 17 2.10 20.18 5.58
CA ALA A 17 2.05 18.96 6.37
C ALA A 17 3.21 18.90 7.38
N MET A 18 4.41 19.34 6.99
CA MET A 18 5.58 19.41 7.88
C MET A 18 5.45 20.48 8.98
N GLU A 19 4.72 21.56 8.71
CA GLU A 19 4.47 22.66 9.67
C GLU A 19 3.29 22.36 10.60
N ALA A 20 2.56 21.26 10.39
CA ALA A 20 1.41 20.87 11.20
C ALA A 20 1.82 20.42 12.60
N ALA A 21 0.83 20.30 13.49
CA ALA A 21 1.07 19.78 14.84
C ALA A 21 1.60 18.34 14.78
N PRO A 22 2.58 17.98 15.65
CA PRO A 22 3.06 16.61 15.77
C PRO A 22 1.94 15.63 16.12
N GLU A 23 2.09 14.39 15.67
CA GLU A 23 1.21 13.30 16.05
C GLU A 23 1.25 13.02 17.56
N LYS A 24 0.12 12.53 18.08
CA LYS A 24 -0.05 12.21 19.50
C LYS A 24 -0.38 10.73 19.72
N LEU A 25 -0.78 10.03 18.66
CA LEU A 25 -1.10 8.61 18.65
C LEU A 25 -0.51 7.95 17.40
N ALA A 26 -0.05 6.71 17.55
CA ALA A 26 0.33 5.84 16.45
C ALA A 26 -0.58 4.60 16.43
N TYR A 27 -1.20 4.33 15.27
CA TYR A 27 -1.96 3.12 15.04
C TYR A 27 -1.02 2.04 14.50
N LEU A 28 -1.08 0.83 15.05
CA LEU A 28 -0.22 -0.29 14.68
C LEU A 28 -1.06 -1.49 14.28
N ALA A 29 -0.77 -2.07 13.11
CA ALA A 29 -1.26 -3.39 12.76
C ALA A 29 -0.54 -4.42 13.65
N MET A 30 -1.32 -5.16 14.43
CA MET A 30 -0.84 -6.24 15.28
C MET A 30 -1.32 -7.56 14.71
N MET A 31 -0.39 -8.35 14.20
CA MET A 31 -0.67 -9.67 13.62
C MET A 31 -0.46 -10.77 14.66
N ASN A 32 -1.37 -11.73 14.70
CA ASN A 32 -1.18 -12.99 15.41
C ASN A 32 -0.88 -14.14 14.43
N PRO A 33 0.40 -14.47 14.21
CA PRO A 33 0.78 -15.56 13.31
C PRO A 33 0.48 -16.97 13.87
N ALA A 34 0.16 -17.10 15.16
CA ALA A 34 0.01 -18.41 15.78
C ALA A 34 -1.29 -19.14 15.38
N LEU A 35 -2.34 -18.41 14.97
CA LEU A 35 -3.65 -18.96 14.57
C LEU A 35 -4.26 -19.93 15.62
N LYS A 36 -4.05 -19.66 16.92
CA LYS A 36 -4.54 -20.48 18.05
C LYS A 36 -5.72 -19.84 18.79
N GLY A 37 -6.72 -19.32 18.07
CA GLY A 37 -7.89 -18.71 18.70
C GLY A 37 -7.75 -17.20 18.98
N GLU A 38 -6.57 -16.63 18.78
CA GLU A 38 -6.31 -15.20 18.96
C GLU A 38 -6.39 -14.44 17.64
N LYS A 39 -6.94 -13.23 17.69
CA LYS A 39 -7.22 -12.39 16.52
C LYS A 39 -6.16 -11.32 16.35
N ASP A 40 -6.03 -10.86 15.11
CA ASP A 40 -5.26 -9.66 14.84
C ASP A 40 -5.94 -8.43 15.46
N ALA A 41 -5.21 -7.33 15.59
CA ALA A 41 -5.74 -6.11 16.20
C ALA A 41 -5.12 -4.84 15.62
N ILE A 42 -5.81 -3.71 15.82
CA ILE A 42 -5.19 -2.39 15.74
C ILE A 42 -4.82 -1.96 17.15
N GLY A 43 -3.51 -1.84 17.41
CA GLY A 43 -2.98 -1.22 18.61
C GLY A 43 -2.96 0.30 18.48
N VAL A 44 -3.15 1.00 19.60
CA VAL A 44 -2.99 2.46 19.70
C VAL A 44 -1.89 2.75 20.69
N VAL A 45 -0.79 3.34 20.23
CA VAL A 45 0.34 3.75 21.07
C VAL A 45 0.30 5.25 21.27
N ASP A 46 0.49 5.70 22.50
CA ASP A 46 0.67 7.11 22.82
C ASP A 46 2.10 7.53 22.48
N VAL A 47 2.21 8.48 21.56
CA VAL A 47 3.50 8.99 21.06
C VAL A 47 3.68 10.47 21.40
N ASP A 48 2.84 11.02 22.27
CA ASP A 48 3.05 12.37 22.81
C ASP A 48 4.14 12.35 23.87
N PRO A 49 5.32 12.99 23.66
CA PRO A 49 6.38 13.02 24.65
C PRO A 49 5.99 13.72 25.97
N ASP A 50 4.94 14.55 25.96
CA ASP A 50 4.43 15.23 27.15
C ASP A 50 3.38 14.40 27.92
N SER A 51 2.97 13.25 27.38
CA SER A 51 1.96 12.38 27.99
C SER A 51 2.55 11.47 29.07
N PRO A 52 1.85 11.24 30.20
CA PRO A 52 2.29 10.27 31.21
C PRO A 52 2.30 8.82 30.69
N THR A 53 1.65 8.55 29.55
CA THR A 53 1.60 7.25 28.89
C THR A 53 2.47 7.16 27.64
N TYR A 54 3.38 8.13 27.42
CA TYR A 54 4.31 8.12 26.28
C TYR A 54 5.02 6.77 26.11
N GLY A 55 5.03 6.26 24.88
CA GLY A 55 5.66 5.00 24.52
C GLY A 55 4.90 3.75 24.96
N THR A 56 3.65 3.88 25.40
CA THR A 56 2.82 2.75 25.86
C THR A 56 1.57 2.56 24.99
N MET A 57 1.06 1.33 24.95
CA MET A 57 -0.20 1.01 24.29
C MET A 57 -1.38 1.49 25.16
N VAL A 58 -2.14 2.45 24.65
CA VAL A 58 -3.29 3.08 25.32
C VAL A 58 -4.64 2.60 24.79
N GLY A 59 -4.63 1.78 23.73
CA GLY A 59 -5.82 1.21 23.12
C GLY A 59 -5.51 -0.04 22.31
N LYS A 60 -6.50 -0.92 22.16
CA LYS A 60 -6.44 -2.10 21.32
C LYS A 60 -7.84 -2.42 20.79
N THR A 61 -7.95 -2.62 19.49
CA THR A 61 -9.19 -3.02 18.82
C THR A 61 -8.96 -4.33 18.09
N GLU A 62 -9.47 -5.42 18.65
CA GLU A 62 -9.37 -6.74 18.04
C GLU A 62 -10.27 -6.83 16.80
N MET A 63 -9.75 -7.47 15.75
CA MET A 63 -10.53 -7.75 14.55
C MET A 63 -11.65 -8.75 14.88
N PRO A 64 -12.73 -8.82 14.08
CA PRO A 64 -13.83 -9.73 14.39
C PRO A 64 -13.47 -11.21 14.17
N PHE A 65 -12.50 -11.48 13.29
CA PHE A 65 -12.13 -12.81 12.82
C PHE A 65 -10.66 -13.15 13.10
N GLU A 66 -10.33 -14.43 12.98
CA GLU A 66 -8.95 -14.92 13.04
C GLU A 66 -8.36 -15.05 11.62
N GLY A 67 -7.03 -15.01 11.55
CA GLY A 67 -6.29 -15.28 10.31
C GLY A 67 -6.49 -14.23 9.23
N ASP A 68 -6.71 -12.96 9.61
CA ASP A 68 -6.75 -11.85 8.66
C ASP A 68 -5.36 -11.58 8.06
N GLU A 69 -4.29 -11.72 8.85
CA GLU A 69 -2.93 -11.32 8.48
C GLU A 69 -2.89 -9.81 8.21
N LEU A 70 -3.17 -9.01 9.24
CA LEU A 70 -3.05 -7.56 9.13
C LEU A 70 -1.63 -7.18 8.73
N HIS A 71 -1.51 -6.32 7.72
CA HIS A 71 -0.23 -5.95 7.12
C HIS A 71 -0.15 -4.43 6.92
N HIS A 72 -0.59 -3.94 5.76
CA HIS A 72 -0.73 -2.51 5.46
C HIS A 72 -2.16 -2.05 5.74
N PHE A 73 -2.33 -0.77 6.07
CA PHE A 73 -3.63 -0.13 6.16
C PHE A 73 -3.50 1.37 5.88
N GLY A 74 -4.62 2.01 5.57
CA GLY A 74 -4.65 3.42 5.22
C GLY A 74 -5.86 4.14 5.81
N TRP A 75 -5.99 5.43 5.53
CA TRP A 75 -7.15 6.22 5.89
C TRP A 75 -8.19 6.22 4.76
N ASN A 76 -9.47 6.41 5.10
CA ASN A 76 -10.53 6.61 4.11
C ASN A 76 -10.36 7.90 3.29
N ALA A 77 -9.76 8.92 3.90
CA ALA A 77 -9.63 10.25 3.33
C ALA A 77 -8.35 10.91 3.87
N CYS A 78 -7.71 11.75 3.06
CA CYS A 78 -6.50 12.46 3.43
C CYS A 78 -6.33 13.73 2.57
N SER A 79 -5.15 14.34 2.56
CA SER A 79 -4.88 15.57 1.80
C SER A 79 -5.26 15.51 0.31
N SER A 80 -5.35 14.32 -0.29
CA SER A 80 -5.83 14.15 -1.68
C SER A 80 -7.27 14.64 -1.88
N CYS A 81 -8.08 14.76 -0.83
CA CYS A 81 -9.40 15.40 -0.86
C CYS A 81 -9.36 16.87 -1.29
N LEU A 82 -8.18 17.50 -1.23
CA LEU A 82 -7.94 18.88 -1.66
C LEU A 82 -7.45 18.98 -3.11
N CYS A 83 -7.29 17.85 -3.82
CA CYS A 83 -6.82 17.85 -5.20
C CYS A 83 -7.79 18.65 -6.10
N PRO A 84 -7.28 19.61 -6.92
CA PRO A 84 -8.15 20.53 -7.67
C PRO A 84 -9.11 19.87 -8.66
N TYR A 85 -8.76 18.70 -9.21
CA TYR A 85 -9.57 18.03 -10.23
C TYR A 85 -10.70 17.15 -9.66
N SER A 86 -10.67 16.86 -8.36
CA SER A 86 -11.74 16.14 -7.65
C SER A 86 -11.79 16.60 -6.19
N PRO A 87 -12.20 17.86 -5.93
CA PRO A 87 -12.22 18.39 -4.57
C PRO A 87 -13.42 17.84 -3.81
N HIS A 88 -13.17 17.20 -2.67
CA HIS A 88 -14.19 16.74 -1.72
C HIS A 88 -13.81 17.13 -0.29
N PRO A 89 -13.71 18.44 0.00
CA PRO A 89 -13.25 18.96 1.30
C PRO A 89 -14.23 18.68 2.45
N HIS A 90 -15.44 18.21 2.16
CA HIS A 90 -16.40 17.80 3.17
C HIS A 90 -16.02 16.48 3.86
N MET A 91 -15.13 15.70 3.25
CA MET A 91 -14.62 14.44 3.78
C MET A 91 -13.76 14.65 5.03
N GLU A 92 -13.65 13.60 5.83
CA GLU A 92 -12.93 13.59 7.10
C GLU A 92 -11.96 12.42 7.14
N ARG A 93 -10.72 12.67 7.60
CA ARG A 93 -9.79 11.59 7.98
C ARG A 93 -10.31 10.96 9.27
N ARG A 94 -11.05 9.86 9.16
CA ARG A 94 -11.78 9.29 10.30
C ARG A 94 -11.67 7.78 10.41
N TYR A 95 -11.75 7.07 9.30
CA TYR A 95 -11.79 5.63 9.31
C TYR A 95 -10.44 5.09 8.88
N LEU A 96 -9.89 4.16 9.66
CA LEU A 96 -8.84 3.28 9.17
C LEU A 96 -9.49 2.22 8.29
N VAL A 97 -8.89 1.97 7.14
CA VAL A 97 -9.29 0.96 6.15
C VAL A 97 -8.25 -0.14 6.21
N VAL A 98 -8.62 -1.24 6.87
CA VAL A 98 -7.70 -2.26 7.37
C VAL A 98 -7.95 -3.58 6.63
N PRO A 99 -7.19 -3.86 5.55
CA PRO A 99 -7.27 -5.15 4.86
C PRO A 99 -6.60 -6.26 5.69
N GLY A 100 -7.19 -7.45 5.65
CA GLY A 100 -6.51 -8.70 5.98
C GLY A 100 -5.83 -9.25 4.74
N LEU A 101 -4.49 -9.30 4.75
CA LEU A 101 -3.72 -9.77 3.61
C LEU A 101 -4.11 -11.20 3.25
N ARG A 102 -4.32 -12.10 4.22
CA ARG A 102 -4.63 -13.50 3.95
C ARG A 102 -6.10 -13.73 3.70
N SER A 103 -6.94 -13.15 4.56
CA SER A 103 -8.37 -13.41 4.53
C SER A 103 -9.10 -12.72 3.39
N SER A 104 -8.50 -11.67 2.83
CA SER A 104 -9.12 -10.75 1.88
C SER A 104 -10.31 -9.96 2.40
N ARG A 105 -10.59 -9.99 3.70
CA ARG A 105 -11.57 -9.10 4.33
C ARG A 105 -11.00 -7.70 4.48
N VAL A 106 -11.89 -6.71 4.55
CA VAL A 106 -11.50 -5.31 4.83
C VAL A 106 -12.35 -4.78 5.96
N MET A 107 -11.69 -4.40 7.05
CA MET A 107 -12.32 -3.84 8.23
C MET A 107 -12.27 -2.31 8.16
N ILE A 108 -13.42 -1.68 8.33
CA ILE A 108 -13.54 -0.23 8.46
C ILE A 108 -13.61 0.09 9.95
N VAL A 109 -12.60 0.82 10.44
CA VAL A 109 -12.39 1.08 11.86
C VAL A 109 -12.55 2.57 12.14
N ASP A 110 -13.60 2.96 12.84
CA ASP A 110 -13.88 4.34 13.22
C ASP A 110 -13.00 4.78 14.39
N THR A 111 -12.26 5.88 14.21
CA THR A 111 -11.39 6.47 15.24
C THR A 111 -12.07 7.57 16.05
N LYS A 112 -13.38 7.79 15.84
CA LYS A 112 -14.16 8.80 16.57
C LYS A 112 -15.32 8.18 17.35
N PRO A 113 -15.75 8.84 18.45
CA PRO A 113 -15.24 10.11 19.00
C PRO A 113 -13.92 10.00 19.77
N ASP A 114 -13.52 8.79 20.17
CA ASP A 114 -12.30 8.55 20.95
C ASP A 114 -11.22 7.85 20.10
N PRO A 115 -10.14 8.56 19.70
CA PRO A 115 -9.08 7.98 18.89
C PRO A 115 -8.23 6.94 19.63
N LYS A 116 -8.33 6.85 20.97
CA LYS A 116 -7.69 5.80 21.78
C LYS A 116 -8.52 4.51 21.84
N SER A 117 -9.79 4.55 21.47
CA SER A 117 -10.69 3.38 21.47
C SER A 117 -11.41 3.20 20.14
N PRO A 118 -10.68 3.00 19.02
CA PRO A 118 -11.30 2.82 17.72
C PRO A 118 -12.19 1.56 17.66
N ARG A 119 -13.16 1.52 16.74
CA ARG A 119 -14.13 0.40 16.65
C ARG A 119 -14.36 -0.05 15.22
N VAL A 120 -14.40 -1.36 15.00
CA VAL A 120 -14.86 -1.91 13.72
C VAL A 120 -16.33 -1.56 13.55
N VAL A 121 -16.66 -0.84 12.48
CA VAL A 121 -18.03 -0.39 12.15
C VAL A 121 -18.59 -1.07 10.90
N LYS A 122 -17.73 -1.63 10.05
CA LYS A 122 -18.11 -2.39 8.87
C LYS A 122 -17.01 -3.41 8.55
N THR A 123 -17.42 -4.56 8.04
CA THR A 123 -16.54 -5.53 7.38
C THR A 123 -17.01 -5.70 5.95
N ILE A 124 -16.08 -5.66 5.00
CA ILE A 124 -16.30 -6.03 3.61
C ILE A 124 -15.76 -7.45 3.44
N ASP A 125 -16.60 -8.35 2.97
CA ASP A 125 -16.26 -9.77 2.87
C ASP A 125 -15.40 -10.06 1.63
N ALA A 126 -14.55 -11.08 1.76
CA ALA A 126 -13.68 -11.55 0.68
C ALA A 126 -14.48 -11.97 -0.57
N GLU A 127 -15.66 -12.57 -0.38
CA GLU A 127 -16.55 -12.96 -1.48
C GLU A 127 -17.06 -11.75 -2.25
N GLU A 128 -17.41 -10.66 -1.57
CA GLU A 128 -17.85 -9.42 -2.23
C GLU A 128 -16.72 -8.82 -3.07
N ILE A 129 -15.50 -8.76 -2.53
CA ILE A 129 -14.33 -8.23 -3.23
C ILE A 129 -13.99 -9.11 -4.43
N GLY A 130 -13.98 -10.43 -4.26
CA GLY A 130 -13.77 -11.37 -5.35
C GLY A 130 -14.83 -11.24 -6.45
N ALA A 131 -16.11 -11.13 -6.09
CA ALA A 131 -17.20 -11.04 -7.05
C ALA A 131 -17.24 -9.70 -7.81
N LYS A 132 -16.97 -8.58 -7.13
CA LYS A 132 -17.08 -7.24 -7.74
C LYS A 132 -15.78 -6.75 -8.38
N ALA A 133 -14.62 -7.15 -7.85
CA ALA A 133 -13.32 -6.67 -8.30
C ALA A 133 -12.44 -7.76 -8.94
N GLY A 134 -12.74 -9.05 -8.74
CA GLY A 134 -11.93 -10.14 -9.28
C GLY A 134 -10.57 -10.29 -8.61
N TYR A 135 -10.42 -9.81 -7.37
CA TYR A 135 -9.15 -9.79 -6.64
C TYR A 135 -9.24 -10.39 -5.24
N SER A 136 -8.09 -10.80 -4.70
CA SER A 136 -7.89 -11.24 -3.33
C SER A 136 -6.49 -10.87 -2.83
N ARG A 137 -6.27 -11.00 -1.52
CA ARG A 137 -5.06 -10.59 -0.80
C ARG A 137 -4.78 -9.08 -0.94
N PRO A 138 -5.72 -8.22 -0.47
CA PRO A 138 -5.51 -6.79 -0.46
C PRO A 138 -4.30 -6.43 0.41
N HIS A 139 -3.46 -5.52 -0.09
CA HIS A 139 -2.20 -5.14 0.54
C HIS A 139 -2.18 -3.63 0.83
N THR A 140 -1.67 -2.82 -0.09
CA THR A 140 -1.54 -1.37 0.11
C THR A 140 -2.89 -0.66 -0.02
N THR A 141 -3.15 0.31 0.87
CA THR A 141 -4.36 1.13 0.87
C THR A 141 -4.01 2.62 0.79
N HIS A 142 -4.53 3.32 -0.23
CA HIS A 142 -4.37 4.76 -0.39
C HIS A 142 -5.72 5.49 -0.52
N CYS A 143 -5.85 6.60 0.21
CA CYS A 143 -6.91 7.59 0.04
C CYS A 143 -6.66 8.41 -1.22
N GLY A 144 -7.36 8.08 -2.31
CA GLY A 144 -7.31 8.81 -3.57
C GLY A 144 -8.31 9.97 -3.62
N PRO A 145 -8.22 10.80 -4.66
CA PRO A 145 -9.09 11.96 -4.84
C PRO A 145 -10.50 11.63 -5.35
N ASP A 146 -10.79 10.38 -5.72
CA ASP A 146 -12.10 9.94 -6.24
C ASP A 146 -12.52 8.56 -5.69
N GLY A 147 -11.79 8.07 -4.68
CA GLY A 147 -12.06 6.81 -3.99
C GLY A 147 -10.92 6.36 -3.09
N ILE A 148 -11.15 5.27 -2.38
CA ILE A 148 -10.08 4.56 -1.66
C ILE A 148 -9.57 3.48 -2.61
N TYR A 149 -8.27 3.49 -2.88
CA TYR A 149 -7.62 2.55 -3.77
C TYR A 149 -6.92 1.49 -2.93
N MET A 150 -7.06 0.22 -3.32
CA MET A 150 -6.35 -0.86 -2.67
C MET A 150 -5.70 -1.80 -3.68
N ASN A 151 -4.41 -2.07 -3.52
CA ASN A 151 -3.73 -3.13 -4.22
C ASN A 151 -4.19 -4.49 -3.70
N ALA A 152 -4.17 -5.51 -4.57
CA ALA A 152 -4.38 -6.91 -4.25
C ALA A 152 -3.37 -7.79 -5.01
N LEU A 153 -2.80 -8.79 -4.33
CA LEU A 153 -1.71 -9.61 -4.90
C LEU A 153 -2.16 -10.56 -6.02
N GLY A 154 -3.45 -10.92 -6.09
CA GLY A 154 -3.90 -11.92 -7.04
C GLY A 154 -5.42 -12.02 -7.21
N SER A 155 -5.84 -13.04 -7.95
CA SER A 155 -7.24 -13.41 -8.13
C SER A 155 -7.77 -14.19 -6.91
N PRO A 156 -9.08 -14.41 -6.77
CA PRO A 156 -9.68 -15.21 -5.70
C PRO A 156 -9.13 -16.64 -5.60
N GLU A 157 -8.65 -17.19 -6.72
CA GLU A 157 -8.04 -18.53 -6.79
C GLU A 157 -6.59 -18.57 -6.30
N GLY A 158 -6.02 -17.43 -5.86
CA GLY A 158 -4.64 -17.34 -5.37
C GLY A 158 -3.58 -17.19 -6.48
N LYS A 159 -4.02 -17.02 -7.73
CA LYS A 159 -3.17 -16.84 -8.91
C LYS A 159 -3.13 -15.36 -9.30
N GLY A 160 -2.60 -15.05 -10.48
CA GLY A 160 -2.72 -13.72 -11.06
C GLY A 160 -3.81 -13.63 -12.14
N PRO A 161 -4.07 -12.42 -12.64
CA PRO A 161 -3.33 -11.20 -12.29
C PRO A 161 -3.74 -10.63 -10.93
N GLY A 162 -2.78 -10.05 -10.20
CA GLY A 162 -3.06 -9.10 -9.13
C GLY A 162 -3.31 -7.70 -9.71
N GLY A 163 -3.77 -6.74 -8.91
CA GLY A 163 -4.08 -5.40 -9.39
C GLY A 163 -4.61 -4.48 -8.31
N ILE A 164 -5.46 -3.53 -8.67
CA ILE A 164 -6.01 -2.51 -7.79
C ILE A 164 -7.53 -2.51 -7.91
N PHE A 165 -8.23 -2.36 -6.79
CA PHE A 165 -9.66 -2.09 -6.77
C PHE A 165 -9.98 -0.85 -5.95
N MET A 166 -11.18 -0.32 -6.16
CA MET A 166 -11.62 0.89 -5.50
C MET A 166 -12.78 0.63 -4.54
N LEU A 167 -12.79 1.34 -3.42
CA LEU A 167 -13.95 1.50 -2.55
C LEU A 167 -14.50 2.92 -2.66
N ASP A 168 -15.81 3.05 -2.52
CA ASP A 168 -16.44 4.34 -2.30
C ASP A 168 -16.00 4.93 -0.96
N PRO A 169 -15.56 6.20 -0.89
CA PRO A 169 -14.96 6.75 0.31
C PRO A 169 -16.00 7.16 1.38
N GLU A 170 -17.29 7.23 1.02
CA GLU A 170 -18.40 7.55 1.94
C GLU A 170 -19.11 6.28 2.43
N THR A 171 -19.40 5.35 1.53
CA THR A 171 -20.18 4.14 1.83
C THR A 171 -19.32 2.91 2.10
N PHE A 172 -18.04 2.94 1.69
CA PHE A 172 -17.13 1.80 1.69
C PHE A 172 -17.63 0.61 0.86
N GLU A 173 -18.42 0.86 -0.17
CA GLU A 173 -18.83 -0.20 -1.12
C GLU A 173 -17.74 -0.46 -2.15
N VAL A 174 -17.56 -1.72 -2.53
CA VAL A 174 -16.61 -2.10 -3.59
C VAL A 174 -17.12 -1.59 -4.94
N LYS A 175 -16.35 -0.71 -5.58
CA LYS A 175 -16.64 -0.17 -6.92
C LYS A 175 -16.18 -1.10 -8.05
N GLY A 176 -15.25 -2.00 -7.76
CA GLY A 176 -14.67 -2.98 -8.69
C GLY A 176 -13.21 -2.69 -9.02
N ALA A 177 -12.68 -3.41 -10.02
CA ALA A 177 -11.30 -3.25 -10.47
C ALA A 177 -11.03 -1.85 -11.03
N TRP A 178 -9.84 -1.33 -10.76
CA TRP A 178 -9.38 -0.04 -11.26
C TRP A 178 -8.82 -0.16 -12.68
N GLU A 179 -8.16 -1.22 -13.09
CA GLU A 179 -7.58 -1.30 -14.43
C GLU A 179 -8.67 -1.35 -15.52
N SER A 180 -8.58 -0.48 -16.52
CA SER A 180 -9.39 -0.59 -17.74
C SER A 180 -8.65 -1.31 -18.87
N ASP A 181 -7.33 -1.12 -18.96
CA ASP A 181 -6.43 -1.81 -19.89
C ASP A 181 -5.09 -2.02 -19.19
N ARG A 182 -4.85 -3.24 -18.71
CA ARG A 182 -3.68 -3.56 -17.88
C ARG A 182 -2.39 -3.80 -18.65
N GLY A 183 -2.47 -3.84 -19.99
CA GLY A 183 -1.33 -4.21 -20.83
C GLY A 183 -0.69 -5.53 -20.35
N PRO A 184 0.64 -5.60 -20.20
CA PRO A 184 1.36 -6.80 -19.78
C PRO A 184 1.42 -7.00 -18.24
N GLN A 185 0.86 -6.11 -17.42
CA GLN A 185 0.93 -6.26 -15.97
C GLN A 185 0.19 -7.52 -15.51
N TYR A 186 0.86 -8.33 -14.68
CA TYR A 186 0.33 -9.57 -14.12
C TYR A 186 0.56 -9.66 -12.60
N LEU A 187 1.78 -9.38 -12.14
CA LEU A 187 2.11 -9.34 -10.72
C LEU A 187 1.80 -7.96 -10.13
N ALA A 188 1.56 -7.91 -8.83
CA ALA A 188 1.22 -6.67 -8.12
C ALA A 188 1.81 -6.70 -6.70
N TYR A 189 1.97 -5.52 -6.07
CA TYR A 189 2.35 -5.41 -4.67
C TYR A 189 2.00 -4.03 -4.05
N ASP A 190 2.68 -2.99 -4.50
CA ASP A 190 2.48 -1.62 -4.03
C ASP A 190 2.10 -0.74 -5.23
N PHE A 191 1.49 0.40 -4.95
CA PHE A 191 1.19 1.41 -5.95
C PHE A 191 1.21 2.80 -5.32
N TRP A 192 1.63 3.78 -6.10
CA TRP A 192 1.44 5.18 -5.75
C TRP A 192 1.35 6.01 -7.03
N TRP A 193 1.43 7.32 -6.94
CA TRP A 193 1.04 8.21 -8.01
C TRP A 193 1.79 9.54 -8.00
N HIS A 194 1.71 10.19 -9.15
CA HIS A 194 2.02 11.59 -9.38
C HIS A 194 0.72 12.26 -9.81
N LEU A 195 -0.13 12.65 -8.85
CA LEU A 195 -1.48 13.18 -9.14
C LEU A 195 -1.45 14.42 -10.05
N GLY A 196 -0.45 15.29 -9.91
CA GLY A 196 -0.27 16.47 -10.77
C GLY A 196 0.15 16.15 -12.21
N HIS A 197 0.43 14.87 -12.50
CA HIS A 197 0.93 14.39 -13.79
C HIS A 197 0.12 13.21 -14.34
N ASP A 198 -1.09 12.98 -13.83
CA ASP A 198 -2.00 11.90 -14.24
C ASP A 198 -1.32 10.54 -14.37
N THR A 199 -0.37 10.24 -13.48
CA THR A 199 0.44 9.03 -13.56
C THR A 199 0.30 8.19 -12.30
N MET A 200 0.03 6.90 -12.46
CA MET A 200 0.18 5.89 -11.41
C MET A 200 1.40 5.01 -11.71
N ILE A 201 2.10 4.60 -10.65
CA ILE A 201 3.18 3.62 -10.68
C ILE A 201 2.75 2.42 -9.84
N THR A 202 2.90 1.20 -10.35
CA THR A 202 2.66 -0.04 -9.59
C THR A 202 3.90 -0.92 -9.62
N SER A 203 4.12 -1.71 -8.57
CA SER A 203 5.26 -2.63 -8.42
C SER A 203 4.82 -4.09 -8.39
N GLU A 204 5.77 -5.02 -8.27
CA GLU A 204 5.55 -6.45 -8.42
C GLU A 204 6.24 -7.26 -7.32
N TRP A 205 5.47 -8.11 -6.62
CA TRP A 205 6.02 -9.12 -5.71
C TRP A 205 5.83 -10.55 -6.25
N GLY A 206 4.61 -11.09 -6.13
CA GLY A 206 4.25 -12.46 -6.46
C GLY A 206 2.75 -12.67 -6.28
N THR A 207 2.21 -13.76 -6.80
CA THR A 207 0.80 -14.14 -6.56
C THR A 207 0.64 -14.73 -5.16
N PRO A 208 -0.58 -14.82 -4.60
CA PRO A 208 -0.81 -15.46 -3.30
C PRO A 208 -0.18 -16.85 -3.16
N GLU A 209 -0.34 -17.72 -4.17
CA GLU A 209 0.27 -19.06 -4.20
C GLU A 209 1.80 -19.04 -4.04
N MET A 210 2.48 -17.94 -4.43
CA MET A 210 3.93 -17.80 -4.35
C MET A 210 4.45 -17.30 -3.00
N VAL A 211 3.58 -16.77 -2.13
CA VAL A 211 4.01 -16.00 -0.95
C VAL A 211 3.42 -16.50 0.37
N GLU A 212 2.22 -17.10 0.35
CA GLU A 212 1.50 -17.46 1.58
C GLU A 212 2.19 -18.54 2.44
N ASN A 213 3.07 -19.34 1.83
CA ASN A 213 3.78 -20.44 2.50
C ASN A 213 5.28 -20.18 2.61
N GLY A 214 5.69 -18.90 2.56
CA GLY A 214 7.09 -18.50 2.53
C GLY A 214 7.65 -18.40 1.12
N VAL A 215 8.89 -17.90 1.04
CA VAL A 215 9.62 -17.75 -0.22
C VAL A 215 9.90 -19.14 -0.81
N VAL A 216 9.57 -19.34 -2.08
CA VAL A 216 9.82 -20.59 -2.81
C VAL A 216 11.17 -20.50 -3.53
N PRO A 217 12.21 -21.23 -3.09
CA PRO A 217 13.56 -21.08 -3.64
C PRO A 217 13.65 -21.33 -5.14
N GLU A 218 12.92 -22.34 -5.65
CA GLU A 218 12.91 -22.67 -7.07
C GLU A 218 12.32 -21.56 -7.92
N LEU A 219 11.31 -20.85 -7.41
CA LEU A 219 10.71 -19.70 -8.09
C LEU A 219 11.63 -18.49 -8.04
N LEU A 220 12.29 -18.25 -6.89
CA LEU A 220 13.24 -17.16 -6.73
C LEU A 220 14.45 -17.31 -7.66
N LEU A 221 15.12 -18.46 -7.62
CA LEU A 221 16.26 -18.76 -8.49
C LEU A 221 15.85 -18.89 -9.96
N GLY A 222 14.58 -19.21 -10.22
CA GLY A 222 13.98 -19.22 -11.56
C GLY A 222 13.55 -17.83 -12.08
N GLY A 223 13.81 -16.76 -11.33
CA GLY A 223 13.48 -15.38 -11.72
C GLY A 223 11.97 -15.13 -11.84
N LYS A 224 11.15 -15.76 -10.99
CA LYS A 224 9.68 -15.75 -11.11
C LYS A 224 9.00 -14.69 -10.24
N TYR A 225 9.69 -14.12 -9.25
CA TYR A 225 9.15 -12.99 -8.50
C TYR A 225 9.28 -11.70 -9.33
N GLY A 226 8.47 -10.71 -8.97
CA GLY A 226 8.35 -9.44 -9.67
C GLY A 226 9.64 -8.65 -9.77
N ASN A 227 9.86 -8.00 -10.91
CA ASN A 227 11.11 -7.28 -11.19
C ASN A 227 10.92 -6.04 -12.07
N ALA A 228 9.69 -5.55 -12.17
CA ALA A 228 9.37 -4.37 -12.94
C ALA A 228 8.49 -3.39 -12.17
N LEU A 229 8.53 -2.14 -12.62
CA LEU A 229 7.51 -1.14 -12.35
C LEU A 229 6.61 -0.99 -13.57
N HIS A 230 5.36 -0.65 -13.35
CA HIS A 230 4.42 -0.31 -14.41
C HIS A 230 3.97 1.14 -14.28
N VAL A 231 4.02 1.86 -15.40
CA VAL A 231 3.57 3.24 -15.54
C VAL A 231 2.20 3.23 -16.20
N TRP A 232 1.27 3.97 -15.62
CA TRP A 232 -0.12 4.04 -16.03
C TRP A 232 -0.58 5.47 -16.25
N ASP A 233 -1.48 5.65 -17.23
CA ASP A 233 -2.34 6.82 -17.30
C ASP A 233 -3.41 6.67 -16.21
N LEU A 234 -3.33 7.50 -15.17
CA LEU A 234 -4.20 7.41 -13.98
C LEU A 234 -5.67 7.62 -14.35
N ASN A 235 -5.95 8.62 -15.19
CA ASN A 235 -7.31 9.01 -15.57
C ASN A 235 -7.92 8.02 -16.56
N LYS A 236 -7.15 7.57 -17.55
CA LYS A 236 -7.61 6.57 -18.52
C LYS A 236 -7.54 5.14 -17.99
N ARG A 237 -6.92 4.93 -16.82
CA ARG A 237 -6.81 3.63 -16.15
C ARG A 237 -6.13 2.60 -17.06
N LYS A 238 -5.10 3.04 -17.77
CA LYS A 238 -4.45 2.30 -18.86
C LYS A 238 -2.95 2.21 -18.66
N HIS A 239 -2.41 1.01 -18.77
CA HIS A 239 -0.99 0.75 -18.76
C HIS A 239 -0.31 1.42 -19.97
N LEU A 240 0.81 2.09 -19.71
CA LEU A 240 1.61 2.78 -20.72
C LEU A 240 2.95 2.11 -20.95
N ARG A 241 3.67 1.75 -19.88
CA ARG A 241 5.05 1.26 -19.97
C ARG A 241 5.41 0.34 -18.81
N ARG A 242 6.21 -0.69 -19.11
CA ARG A 242 6.89 -1.54 -18.12
C ARG A 242 8.35 -1.12 -18.04
N LEU A 243 8.87 -0.90 -16.83
CA LEU A 243 10.25 -0.54 -16.53
C LEU A 243 10.90 -1.70 -15.77
N GLU A 244 11.76 -2.46 -16.44
CA GLU A 244 12.41 -3.64 -15.83
C GLU A 244 13.67 -3.24 -15.06
N LEU A 245 13.85 -3.80 -13.85
CA LEU A 245 15.08 -3.65 -13.06
C LEU A 245 16.18 -4.56 -13.60
N GLY A 246 15.81 -5.74 -14.10
CA GLY A 246 16.69 -6.79 -14.62
C GLY A 246 16.28 -8.17 -14.12
N PRO A 247 16.62 -9.25 -14.84
CA PRO A 247 16.18 -10.61 -14.51
C PRO A 247 16.75 -11.14 -13.18
N GLN A 248 17.89 -10.65 -12.72
CA GLN A 248 18.48 -11.04 -11.43
C GLN A 248 17.79 -10.40 -10.23
N TYR A 249 17.17 -9.23 -10.43
CA TYR A 249 16.53 -8.47 -9.36
C TYR A 249 15.13 -9.02 -9.14
N GLN A 250 14.77 -9.29 -7.90
CA GLN A 250 13.51 -9.94 -7.52
C GLN A 250 12.85 -9.19 -6.36
N MET A 251 11.51 -9.19 -6.36
CA MET A 251 10.66 -8.51 -5.39
C MET A 251 10.89 -6.99 -5.38
N ALA A 252 10.37 -6.31 -6.40
CA ALA A 252 10.29 -4.85 -6.44
C ALA A 252 9.09 -4.41 -5.59
N LEU A 253 9.34 -3.97 -4.36
CA LEU A 253 8.31 -3.81 -3.33
C LEU A 253 7.81 -2.36 -3.23
N GLU A 254 8.23 -1.66 -2.20
CA GLU A 254 7.68 -0.37 -1.76
C GLU A 254 8.00 0.76 -2.75
N LEU A 255 6.98 1.53 -3.11
CA LEU A 255 7.06 2.70 -3.98
C LEU A 255 6.94 3.98 -3.15
N ARG A 256 7.90 4.90 -3.27
CA ARG A 256 7.87 6.21 -2.62
C ARG A 256 8.11 7.35 -3.63
N PRO A 257 7.06 7.95 -4.22
CA PRO A 257 7.21 9.15 -5.06
C PRO A 257 7.66 10.35 -4.22
N SER A 258 8.22 11.37 -4.88
CA SER A 258 8.43 12.67 -4.25
C SER A 258 7.13 13.20 -3.64
N HIS A 259 7.23 13.78 -2.45
CA HIS A 259 6.09 14.46 -1.82
C HIS A 259 5.82 15.84 -2.44
N ASP A 260 6.79 16.41 -3.17
CA ASP A 260 6.56 17.60 -3.99
C ASP A 260 5.84 17.16 -5.27
N PRO A 261 4.56 17.54 -5.49
CA PRO A 261 3.78 17.09 -6.64
C PRO A 261 4.26 17.69 -7.97
N THR A 262 5.23 18.62 -7.95
CA THR A 262 5.87 19.15 -9.17
C THR A 262 7.05 18.29 -9.63
N GLU A 263 7.55 17.40 -8.76
CA GLU A 263 8.68 16.53 -9.04
C GLU A 263 8.20 15.18 -9.59
N THR A 264 8.82 14.74 -10.69
CA THR A 264 8.41 13.51 -11.41
C THR A 264 9.39 12.37 -11.19
N TYR A 265 9.69 12.08 -9.92
CA TYR A 265 10.56 10.97 -9.54
C TYR A 265 10.07 10.25 -8.28
N GLY A 266 10.62 9.06 -8.03
CA GLY A 266 10.45 8.33 -6.78
C GLY A 266 11.35 7.11 -6.68
N PHE A 267 11.29 6.42 -5.55
CA PHE A 267 12.19 5.32 -5.23
C PHE A 267 11.46 4.00 -5.00
N VAL A 268 12.02 2.92 -5.55
CA VAL A 268 11.59 1.54 -5.26
C VAL A 268 12.73 0.76 -4.60
N GLY A 269 12.38 -0.02 -3.58
CA GLY A 269 13.27 -1.04 -3.02
C GLY A 269 13.14 -2.37 -3.75
N CYS A 270 14.27 -2.95 -4.14
CA CYS A 270 14.35 -4.34 -4.60
C CYS A 270 15.02 -5.17 -3.52
N VAL A 271 14.31 -6.22 -3.07
CA VAL A 271 14.72 -7.02 -1.91
C VAL A 271 16.02 -7.77 -2.20
N ILE A 272 16.11 -8.42 -3.35
CA ILE A 272 17.19 -9.39 -3.56
C ILE A 272 17.62 -9.49 -5.02
N SER A 273 18.93 -9.55 -5.22
CA SER A 273 19.59 -9.99 -6.43
C SER A 273 19.92 -11.48 -6.32
N THR A 274 19.57 -12.28 -7.32
CA THR A 274 19.93 -13.70 -7.38
C THR A 274 21.40 -13.94 -7.76
N GLU A 275 22.15 -12.89 -8.13
CA GLU A 275 23.58 -12.99 -8.44
C GLU A 275 24.44 -13.05 -7.18
N ASP A 276 24.08 -12.28 -6.14
CA ASP A 276 24.94 -12.01 -4.98
C ASP A 276 24.19 -11.74 -3.67
N LEU A 277 22.86 -11.95 -3.64
CA LEU A 277 21.98 -11.71 -2.50
C LEU A 277 21.92 -10.25 -2.03
N SER A 278 22.42 -9.30 -2.83
CA SER A 278 22.35 -7.87 -2.52
C SER A 278 20.93 -7.33 -2.59
N SER A 279 20.66 -6.26 -1.83
CA SER A 279 19.46 -5.43 -1.99
C SER A 279 19.82 -4.14 -2.73
N SER A 280 18.84 -3.49 -3.35
CA SER A 280 19.10 -2.24 -4.08
C SER A 280 17.93 -1.25 -4.01
N ILE A 281 18.24 0.05 -4.12
CA ILE A 281 17.24 1.10 -4.31
C ILE A 281 17.38 1.66 -5.72
N TRP A 282 16.25 1.81 -6.39
CA TRP A 282 16.16 2.34 -7.75
C TRP A 282 15.36 3.64 -7.77
N LEU A 283 15.84 4.61 -8.54
CA LEU A 283 15.14 5.85 -8.84
C LEU A 283 14.37 5.67 -10.14
N TRP A 284 13.05 5.76 -10.11
CA TRP A 284 12.27 6.05 -11.32
C TRP A 284 12.12 7.55 -11.47
N TYR A 285 12.20 8.03 -12.70
CA TYR A 285 12.12 9.46 -12.98
C TYR A 285 11.65 9.70 -14.41
N ARG A 286 11.05 10.86 -14.65
CA ARG A 286 10.67 11.31 -15.99
C ARG A 286 11.78 12.18 -16.56
N GLU A 287 12.31 11.79 -17.71
CA GLU A 287 13.41 12.48 -18.40
C GLU A 287 12.93 13.05 -19.74
N GLY A 288 13.35 14.28 -20.05
CA GLY A 288 13.08 14.89 -21.35
C GLY A 288 13.02 16.42 -21.34
N SER A 289 13.07 17.02 -22.53
CA SER A 289 12.87 18.45 -22.77
C SER A 289 12.09 18.66 -24.06
N ASN A 290 11.44 19.80 -24.24
CA ASN A 290 10.78 20.19 -25.50
C ASN A 290 9.70 19.23 -26.01
N GLY A 291 8.84 18.72 -25.12
CA GLY A 291 7.61 18.00 -25.51
C GLY A 291 7.77 16.49 -25.71
N THR A 292 8.97 15.94 -25.64
CA THR A 292 9.21 14.49 -25.49
C THR A 292 9.74 14.23 -24.09
N SER A 293 9.01 13.41 -23.32
CA SER A 293 9.39 13.03 -21.96
C SER A 293 9.05 11.57 -21.74
N GLU A 294 9.97 10.81 -21.17
CA GLU A 294 9.85 9.38 -20.96
C GLU A 294 10.16 9.01 -19.52
N TRP A 295 9.43 8.02 -18.99
CA TRP A 295 9.75 7.42 -17.70
C TRP A 295 10.91 6.44 -17.86
N SER A 296 11.88 6.56 -16.96
CA SER A 296 13.12 5.79 -16.91
C SER A 296 13.39 5.30 -15.50
N LEU A 297 14.33 4.36 -15.35
CA LEU A 297 14.69 3.72 -14.08
C LEU A 297 16.21 3.58 -14.00
N LYS A 298 16.80 3.83 -12.82
CA LYS A 298 18.24 3.61 -12.57
C LYS A 298 18.51 3.16 -11.14
N LYS A 299 19.46 2.24 -10.96
CA LYS A 299 19.95 1.85 -9.63
C LYS A 299 20.74 3.01 -9.02
N VAL A 300 20.44 3.37 -7.78
CA VAL A 300 21.08 4.50 -7.07
C VAL A 300 21.73 4.09 -5.76
N ILE A 301 21.31 2.98 -5.16
CA ILE A 301 21.93 2.40 -3.97
C ILE A 301 22.06 0.90 -4.17
N ASP A 302 23.20 0.35 -3.76
CA ASP A 302 23.53 -1.07 -3.78
C ASP A 302 23.99 -1.47 -2.38
N ILE A 303 23.37 -2.51 -1.80
CA ILE A 303 23.62 -2.95 -0.43
C ILE A 303 24.05 -4.41 -0.50
N PRO A 304 25.35 -4.72 -0.29
CA PRO A 304 25.84 -6.08 -0.38
C PRO A 304 25.27 -6.94 0.75
N ALA A 305 25.09 -8.24 0.48
CA ALA A 305 24.76 -9.20 1.51
C ALA A 305 25.86 -9.27 2.57
N VAL A 306 25.45 -9.42 3.83
CA VAL A 306 26.36 -9.65 4.95
C VAL A 306 26.27 -11.13 5.32
N PRO A 307 27.39 -11.88 5.33
CA PRO A 307 27.40 -13.26 5.79
C PRO A 307 26.87 -13.36 7.22
N ALA A 308 26.00 -14.33 7.48
CA ALA A 308 25.58 -14.73 8.82
C ALA A 308 26.23 -16.08 9.16
N ASP A 309 26.51 -16.32 10.45
CA ASP A 309 26.95 -17.63 10.90
C ASP A 309 25.82 -18.65 10.69
N GLU A 310 26.14 -19.88 10.27
CA GLU A 310 25.12 -20.92 10.01
C GLU A 310 24.22 -21.18 11.24
N ALA A 311 24.77 -20.99 12.45
CA ALA A 311 24.04 -21.14 13.70
C ALA A 311 22.95 -20.06 13.91
N ASP A 312 23.03 -18.93 13.20
CA ASP A 312 22.07 -17.82 13.27
C ASP A 312 20.95 -17.96 12.20
N LEU A 313 21.07 -18.91 11.28
CA LEU A 313 20.07 -19.15 10.23
C LEU A 313 18.87 -19.94 10.78
N PRO A 314 17.65 -19.67 10.28
CA PRO A 314 16.49 -20.50 10.61
C PRO A 314 16.72 -21.95 10.17
N PRO A 315 16.15 -22.94 10.88
CA PRO A 315 16.27 -24.34 10.49
C PRO A 315 15.74 -24.55 9.07
N ALA A 316 16.48 -25.32 8.29
CA ALA A 316 16.14 -25.70 6.91
C ALA A 316 14.90 -26.61 6.85
#